data_AF-A0A168ISZ9-F1
#
_entry.id   AF-A0A168ISZ9-F1
#
_cell.length_a   1.000
_cell.length_b   1.000
_cell.length_c   1.000
_cell.angle_alpha   90.00
_cell.angle_beta   90.00
_cell.angle_gamma   90.00
#
_symmetry.space_group_name_H-M   'P 1'
#
loop_
_entity.id
_entity.type
_entity.pdbx_description
1 polymer ?
#
loop_
_entity_poly.entity_id
_entity_poly.type
_entity_poly.pdbx_seq_one_letter_code
_entity_poly.pdbx_strand_id
1 'polypeptide(L)'
;MLNPIMERLPFEISIKLFSLLSTRDLCEATCVNQHWNVAASSILYKCPLLQTPRQLSLFAQIADRAQAHVHHLDLTRVYEHATDKMFLRLHYLTHLKHINLSKCTHLTPAAIYPLIQSNAYQLHTLILANCTISNDILHWIGKATRHHLQFLDLSNTMIKPCVSIDTANHLDSMFDTTTIIKANLRHLDLSYCTWVNGQTVENIAQCLPNLEHIILQWCNQIKLKSIDILVQKLGCLDTIDIRHIETIANTTQACVIMENALSLKKILFTYKTISTEIVS
;
A
#
# COMPACT_ATOMS: atom_id res chain seq x y z
N MET A 1 -34.00 -18.49 33.60
CA MET A 1 -32.72 -18.00 33.03
C MET A 1 -33.07 -16.87 32.07
N LEU A 2 -32.73 -15.63 32.43
CA LEU A 2 -32.86 -14.49 31.52
C LEU A 2 -31.85 -14.69 30.40
N ASN A 3 -32.31 -15.02 29.19
CA ASN A 3 -31.45 -15.07 28.03
C ASN A 3 -30.95 -13.63 27.80
N PRO A 4 -29.64 -13.34 27.95
CA PRO A 4 -29.17 -11.96 27.97
C PRO A 4 -29.54 -11.29 26.65
N ILE A 5 -30.16 -10.10 26.72
CA ILE A 5 -30.67 -9.30 25.58
C ILE A 5 -29.65 -9.23 24.42
N MET A 6 -28.36 -9.26 24.76
CA MET A 6 -27.22 -9.25 23.83
C MET A 6 -27.19 -10.44 22.84
N GLU A 7 -27.74 -11.61 23.17
CA GLU A 7 -27.78 -12.76 22.24
C GLU A 7 -28.84 -12.62 21.14
N ARG A 8 -29.79 -11.68 21.31
CA ARG A 8 -30.81 -11.37 20.30
C ARG A 8 -30.42 -10.20 19.41
N LEU A 9 -29.31 -9.52 19.72
CA LEU A 9 -28.86 -8.37 18.94
C LEU A 9 -28.17 -8.87 17.66
N PRO A 10 -28.42 -8.21 16.51
CA PRO A 10 -27.61 -8.41 15.33
C PRO A 10 -26.13 -8.20 15.64
N PHE A 11 -25.26 -8.91 14.91
CA PHE A 11 -23.82 -8.89 15.15
C PHE A 11 -23.23 -7.47 15.03
N GLU A 12 -23.76 -6.67 14.10
CA GLU A 12 -23.37 -5.28 13.86
C GLU A 12 -23.67 -4.38 15.06
N ILE A 13 -24.78 -4.62 15.75
CA ILE A 13 -25.14 -3.87 16.96
C ILE A 13 -24.23 -4.28 18.12
N SER A 14 -23.91 -5.58 18.22
CA SER A 14 -22.99 -6.10 19.22
C SER A 14 -21.59 -5.49 19.07
N ILE A 15 -21.07 -5.40 17.85
CA ILE A 15 -19.78 -4.73 17.56
C ILE A 15 -19.82 -3.26 17.98
N LYS A 16 -20.89 -2.52 17.63
CA LYS A 16 -21.01 -1.10 17.99
C LYS A 16 -21.00 -0.90 19.49
N LEU A 17 -21.74 -1.71 20.24
CA LEU A 17 -21.76 -1.64 21.71
C LEU A 17 -20.38 -1.97 22.30
N PHE A 18 -19.75 -3.04 21.83
CA PHE A 18 -18.42 -3.43 22.32
C PHE A 18 -17.32 -2.45 21.94
N SER A 19 -17.47 -1.70 20.85
CA SER A 19 -16.49 -0.67 20.47
C SER A 19 -16.41 0.49 21.47
N LEU A 20 -17.37 0.59 22.39
CA LEU A 20 -17.40 1.56 23.48
C LEU A 20 -16.68 1.07 24.75
N LEU A 21 -16.30 -0.21 24.80
CA LEU A 21 -15.68 -0.84 25.96
C LEU A 21 -14.16 -0.59 26.00
N SER A 22 -13.58 -0.63 27.21
CA SER A 22 -12.13 -0.61 27.37
C SER A 22 -11.51 -1.93 26.87
N THR A 23 -10.20 -1.93 26.57
CA THR A 23 -9.49 -3.18 26.20
C THR A 23 -9.61 -4.25 27.29
N ARG A 24 -9.63 -3.86 28.56
CA ARG A 24 -9.82 -4.78 29.67
C ARG A 24 -11.20 -5.43 29.63
N ASP A 25 -12.25 -4.62 29.50
CA ASP A 25 -13.63 -5.12 29.46
C ASP A 25 -13.89 -5.97 28.22
N LEU A 26 -13.25 -5.63 27.09
CA LEU A 26 -13.27 -6.45 25.88
C LEU A 26 -12.62 -7.82 26.13
N CYS A 27 -11.49 -7.88 26.82
CA CYS A 27 -10.87 -9.16 27.20
C CYS A 27 -11.82 -9.97 28.10
N GLU A 28 -12.46 -9.35 29.09
CA GLU A 28 -13.44 -10.03 29.94
C GLU A 28 -14.66 -10.51 29.12
N ALA A 29 -15.14 -9.71 28.18
CA ALA A 29 -16.22 -10.07 27.25
C ALA A 29 -15.86 -11.30 26.39
N THR A 30 -14.58 -11.49 26.04
CA THR A 30 -14.18 -12.68 25.27
C THR A 30 -14.41 -14.01 26.01
N CYS A 31 -14.55 -13.98 27.33
CA CYS A 31 -14.74 -15.16 28.17
C CYS A 31 -16.21 -15.50 28.46
N VAL A 32 -17.17 -14.69 28.00
CA VAL A 32 -18.59 -14.84 28.36
C VAL A 32 -19.26 -16.00 27.61
N ASN A 33 -19.31 -15.92 26.27
CA ASN A 33 -19.84 -16.96 25.40
C ASN A 33 -19.24 -16.85 23.99
N GLN A 34 -19.60 -17.75 23.08
CA GLN A 34 -19.06 -17.76 21.71
C GLN A 34 -19.39 -16.47 20.92
N HIS A 35 -20.63 -15.94 21.05
CA HIS A 35 -21.04 -14.73 20.35
C HIS A 35 -20.23 -13.51 20.80
N TRP A 36 -20.08 -13.34 22.11
CA TRP A 36 -19.29 -12.26 22.70
C TRP A 36 -17.80 -12.41 22.38
N ASN A 37 -17.28 -13.64 22.39
CA ASN A 37 -15.91 -13.93 21.99
C ASN A 37 -15.61 -13.44 20.57
N VAL A 38 -16.45 -13.78 19.60
CA VAL A 38 -16.27 -13.35 18.20
C VAL A 38 -16.42 -11.84 18.08
N ALA A 39 -17.45 -11.24 18.67
CA ALA A 39 -17.68 -9.79 18.60
C ALA A 39 -16.54 -8.99 19.25
N ALA A 40 -16.10 -9.35 20.46
CA ALA A 40 -15.03 -8.65 21.16
C ALA A 40 -13.68 -8.88 20.48
N SER A 41 -13.38 -10.10 20.01
CA SER A 41 -12.15 -10.39 19.25
C SER A 41 -12.08 -9.59 17.95
N SER A 42 -13.22 -9.40 17.26
CA SER A 42 -13.29 -8.58 16.04
C SER A 42 -12.91 -7.11 16.25
N ILE A 43 -12.94 -6.63 17.49
CA ILE A 43 -12.55 -5.28 17.88
C ILE A 43 -11.11 -5.27 18.39
N LEU A 44 -10.78 -6.18 19.32
CA LEU A 44 -9.45 -6.29 19.94
C LEU A 44 -8.33 -6.48 18.92
N TYR A 45 -8.54 -7.36 17.93
CA TYR A 45 -7.50 -7.73 16.97
C TYR A 45 -7.55 -6.89 15.68
N LYS A 46 -8.54 -6.01 15.50
CA LYS A 46 -8.75 -5.26 14.25
C LYS A 46 -7.51 -4.47 13.82
N CYS A 47 -6.87 -3.81 14.78
CA CYS A 47 -5.70 -2.98 14.60
C CYS A 47 -4.73 -3.22 15.79
N PRO A 48 -3.89 -4.27 15.73
CA PRO A 48 -2.95 -4.59 16.79
C PRO A 48 -1.94 -3.46 16.98
N LEU A 49 -1.77 -3.03 18.23
CA LEU A 49 -0.80 -2.00 18.59
C LEU A 49 0.60 -2.63 18.77
N LEU A 50 1.43 -2.53 17.74
CA LEU A 50 2.76 -3.15 17.69
C LEU A 50 3.86 -2.09 17.85
N GLN A 51 4.17 -1.72 19.10
CA GLN A 51 5.17 -0.69 19.43
C GLN A 51 6.49 -1.28 19.96
N THR A 52 6.47 -2.53 20.42
CA THR A 52 7.61 -3.19 21.06
C THR A 52 7.85 -4.58 20.48
N PRO A 53 9.09 -5.11 20.56
CA PRO A 53 9.39 -6.46 20.09
C PRO A 53 8.57 -7.53 20.82
N ARG A 54 8.30 -7.31 22.12
CA ARG A 54 7.46 -8.19 22.93
C ARG A 54 6.03 -8.27 22.38
N GLN A 55 5.41 -7.13 22.06
CA GLN A 55 4.08 -7.11 21.45
C GLN A 55 4.05 -7.86 20.11
N LEU A 56 5.05 -7.63 19.26
CA LEU A 56 5.15 -8.34 17.99
C LEU A 56 5.31 -9.85 18.19
N SER A 57 6.12 -10.28 19.16
CA SER A 57 6.31 -11.70 19.47
C SER A 57 5.03 -12.38 19.99
N LEU A 58 4.22 -11.67 20.79
CA LEU A 58 2.91 -12.15 21.26
C LEU A 58 1.89 -12.18 20.13
N PHE A 59 1.89 -11.15 19.27
CA PHE A 59 1.03 -11.10 18.10
C PHE A 59 1.28 -12.28 17.15
N ALA A 60 2.53 -12.66 16.93
CA ALA A 60 2.88 -13.83 16.12
C ALA A 60 2.45 -15.19 16.74
N GLN A 61 1.85 -15.18 17.93
CA GLN A 61 1.36 -16.35 18.65
C GLN A 61 -0.16 -16.32 18.88
N ILE A 62 -0.88 -15.35 18.33
CA ILE A 62 -2.35 -15.32 18.45
C ILE A 62 -2.96 -16.51 17.70
N ALA A 63 -4.10 -16.98 18.19
CA ALA A 63 -4.83 -18.09 17.57
C ALA A 63 -5.25 -17.77 16.14
N ASP A 64 -5.33 -18.79 15.29
CA ASP A 64 -5.70 -18.68 13.87
C ASP A 64 -7.01 -17.91 13.65
N ARG A 65 -8.02 -18.16 14.51
CA ARG A 65 -9.31 -17.46 14.47
C ARG A 65 -9.18 -15.95 14.74
N ALA A 66 -8.24 -15.56 15.61
CA ALA A 66 -7.99 -14.16 15.92
C ALA A 66 -7.31 -13.43 14.76
N GLN A 67 -6.46 -14.12 13.99
CA GLN A 67 -5.78 -13.55 12.81
C GLN A 67 -6.79 -13.09 11.75
N ALA A 68 -7.88 -13.82 11.56
CA ALA A 68 -8.92 -13.48 10.59
C ALA A 68 -9.65 -12.15 10.92
N HIS A 69 -9.51 -11.64 12.14
CA HIS A 69 -10.09 -10.35 12.56
C HIS A 69 -9.16 -9.15 12.32
N VAL A 70 -7.91 -9.37 11.91
CA VAL A 70 -6.93 -8.30 11.70
C VAL A 70 -7.18 -7.63 10.35
N HIS A 71 -7.43 -6.31 10.38
CA HIS A 71 -7.65 -5.51 9.17
C HIS A 71 -6.50 -4.52 8.90
N HIS A 72 -5.73 -4.16 9.91
CA HIS A 72 -4.60 -3.24 9.80
C HIS A 72 -3.35 -3.92 10.36
N LEU A 73 -2.29 -4.02 9.58
CA LEU A 73 -0.98 -4.48 10.04
C LEU A 73 0.04 -3.40 9.79
N ASP A 74 0.57 -2.81 10.86
CA ASP A 74 1.61 -1.78 10.79
C ASP A 74 2.82 -2.21 11.62
N LEU A 75 3.96 -2.38 10.94
CA LEU A 75 5.23 -2.78 11.55
C LEU A 75 6.25 -1.63 11.65
N THR A 76 5.88 -0.38 11.36
CA THR A 76 6.78 0.78 11.32
C THR A 76 7.60 0.99 12.59
N ARG A 77 7.11 0.56 13.75
CA ARG A 77 7.81 0.70 15.04
C ARG A 77 8.62 -0.54 15.44
N VAL A 78 8.46 -1.64 14.72
CA VAL A 78 9.03 -2.95 15.07
C VAL A 78 9.65 -3.67 13.86
N TYR A 79 9.91 -2.95 12.75
CA TYR A 79 10.35 -3.51 11.48
C TYR A 79 11.65 -4.31 11.60
N GLU A 80 12.57 -3.89 12.48
CA GLU A 80 13.87 -4.55 12.73
C GLU A 80 13.72 -5.97 13.31
N HIS A 81 12.56 -6.26 13.90
CA HIS A 81 12.26 -7.54 14.52
C HIS A 81 11.34 -8.42 13.69
N ALA A 82 10.84 -7.93 12.56
CA ALA A 82 10.01 -8.69 11.65
C ALA A 82 10.87 -9.70 10.87
N THR A 83 10.52 -10.99 10.96
CA THR A 83 11.28 -12.06 10.30
C THR A 83 10.35 -13.00 9.54
N ASP A 84 10.86 -13.63 8.48
CA ASP A 84 10.12 -14.63 7.69
C ASP A 84 9.48 -15.71 8.56
N LYS A 85 10.22 -16.22 9.56
CA LYS A 85 9.74 -17.25 10.50
C LYS A 85 8.48 -16.81 11.26
N MET A 86 8.36 -15.51 11.56
CA MET A 86 7.16 -14.99 12.21
C MET A 86 5.99 -14.92 11.24
N PHE A 87 6.22 -14.53 9.99
CA PHE A 87 5.18 -14.49 8.96
C PHE A 87 4.64 -15.87 8.59
N LEU A 88 5.44 -16.94 8.75
CA LEU A 88 4.93 -18.32 8.64
C LEU A 88 3.79 -18.63 9.64
N ARG A 89 3.79 -17.97 10.81
CA ARG A 89 2.74 -18.14 11.84
C ARG A 89 1.53 -17.27 11.59
N LEU A 90 1.63 -16.30 10.68
CA LEU A 90 0.62 -15.27 10.42
C LEU A 90 -0.13 -15.51 9.09
N HIS A 91 -0.20 -16.77 8.64
CA HIS A 91 -0.78 -17.11 7.34
C HIS A 91 -2.31 -17.02 7.28
N TYR A 92 -2.99 -16.82 8.42
CA TYR A 92 -4.45 -16.62 8.48
C TYR A 92 -4.85 -15.14 8.51
N LEU A 93 -3.91 -14.21 8.32
CA LEU A 93 -4.22 -12.79 8.10
C LEU A 93 -4.84 -12.59 6.70
N THR A 94 -6.11 -12.95 6.53
CA THR A 94 -6.80 -13.03 5.23
C THR A 94 -7.85 -11.94 5.00
N HIS A 95 -7.90 -10.91 5.86
CA HIS A 95 -8.86 -9.79 5.76
C HIS A 95 -8.20 -8.41 5.92
N LEU A 96 -6.89 -8.33 5.65
CA LEU A 96 -6.11 -7.09 5.74
C LEU A 96 -6.57 -6.08 4.68
N LYS A 97 -6.85 -4.87 5.13
CA LYS A 97 -7.18 -3.70 4.32
C LYS A 97 -6.01 -2.72 4.24
N HIS A 98 -5.21 -2.63 5.30
CA HIS A 98 -4.06 -1.73 5.36
C HIS A 98 -2.83 -2.50 5.82
N ILE A 99 -1.78 -2.49 5.00
CA ILE A 99 -0.52 -3.16 5.29
C ILE A 99 0.60 -2.12 5.19
N ASN A 100 1.37 -1.97 6.27
CA ASN A 100 2.59 -1.19 6.30
C ASN A 100 3.75 -2.05 6.80
N LEU A 101 4.59 -2.48 5.85
CA LEU A 101 5.82 -3.23 6.10
C LEU A 101 7.06 -2.37 5.82
N SER A 102 6.92 -1.04 5.83
CA SER A 102 8.04 -0.15 5.52
C SER A 102 9.28 -0.50 6.35
N LYS A 103 10.45 -0.46 5.70
CA LYS A 103 11.76 -0.79 6.28
C LYS A 103 11.94 -2.23 6.77
N CYS A 104 11.00 -3.15 6.50
CA CYS A 104 11.17 -4.57 6.82
C CYS A 104 12.18 -5.24 5.87
N THR A 105 13.44 -4.80 5.88
CA THR A 105 14.53 -5.27 5.00
C THR A 105 14.92 -6.73 5.26
N HIS A 106 14.57 -7.27 6.42
CA HIS A 106 14.78 -8.67 6.80
C HIS A 106 13.71 -9.61 6.26
N LEU A 107 12.60 -9.09 5.73
CA LEU A 107 11.56 -9.91 5.11
C LEU A 107 11.93 -10.22 3.66
N THR A 108 11.94 -11.50 3.31
CA THR A 108 12.12 -11.90 1.92
C THR A 108 10.81 -11.83 1.13
N PRO A 109 10.86 -11.76 -0.21
CA PRO A 109 9.65 -11.87 -1.02
C PRO A 109 8.80 -13.11 -0.71
N ALA A 110 9.42 -14.22 -0.28
CA ALA A 110 8.69 -15.44 0.07
C ALA A 110 7.81 -15.27 1.32
N ALA A 111 8.18 -14.40 2.26
CA ALA A 111 7.36 -14.09 3.43
C ALA A 111 6.24 -13.08 3.13
N ILE A 112 6.49 -12.13 2.23
CA ILE A 112 5.53 -11.08 1.85
C ILE A 112 4.47 -11.63 0.88
N TYR A 113 4.86 -12.52 -0.03
CA TYR A 113 4.00 -13.01 -1.12
C TYR A 113 2.65 -13.58 -0.64
N PRO A 114 2.57 -14.52 0.33
CA PRO A 114 1.29 -15.08 0.78
C PRO A 114 0.37 -14.01 1.39
N LEU A 115 0.96 -13.04 2.10
CA LEU A 115 0.23 -11.95 2.71
C LEU A 115 -0.47 -11.08 1.66
N ILE A 116 0.21 -10.74 0.57
CA ILE A 116 -0.39 -9.92 -0.49
C ILE A 116 -1.38 -10.75 -1.31
N GLN A 117 -1.04 -11.99 -1.66
CA GLN A 117 -1.92 -12.90 -2.39
C GLN A 117 -3.27 -13.10 -1.68
N SER A 118 -3.25 -13.43 -0.38
CA SER A 118 -4.45 -13.68 0.40
C SER A 118 -5.32 -12.44 0.63
N ASN A 119 -4.79 -11.24 0.36
CA ASN A 119 -5.48 -9.98 0.62
C ASN A 119 -5.78 -9.09 -0.60
N ALA A 120 -5.41 -9.53 -1.80
CA ALA A 120 -5.50 -8.73 -3.01
C ALA A 120 -6.91 -8.16 -3.27
N TYR A 121 -7.97 -8.86 -2.85
CA TYR A 121 -9.36 -8.47 -3.12
C TYR A 121 -9.96 -7.51 -2.09
N GLN A 122 -9.23 -7.13 -1.03
CA GLN A 122 -9.72 -6.23 0.02
C GLN A 122 -8.72 -5.16 0.45
N LEU A 123 -7.47 -5.20 -0.06
CA LEU A 123 -6.47 -4.19 0.26
C LEU A 123 -6.89 -2.81 -0.24
N HIS A 124 -6.75 -1.81 0.61
CA HIS A 124 -6.98 -0.39 0.33
C HIS A 124 -5.67 0.41 0.36
N THR A 125 -4.76 0.03 1.26
CA THR A 125 -3.44 0.65 1.42
C THR A 125 -2.36 -0.41 1.52
N LEU A 126 -1.30 -0.26 0.72
CA LEU A 126 -0.11 -1.09 0.78
C LEU A 126 1.16 -0.24 0.77
N ILE A 127 1.97 -0.37 1.80
CA ILE A 127 3.25 0.34 1.94
C ILE A 127 4.35 -0.70 2.10
N LEU A 128 5.21 -0.80 1.08
CA LEU A 128 6.38 -1.67 1.02
C LEU A 128 7.68 -0.87 0.89
N ALA A 129 7.67 0.41 1.29
CA ALA A 129 8.84 1.27 1.22
C ALA A 129 10.08 0.61 1.82
N ASN A 130 11.22 0.66 1.13
CA ASN A 130 12.49 0.04 1.55
C ASN A 130 12.44 -1.51 1.70
N CYS A 131 11.48 -2.19 1.07
CA CYS A 131 11.42 -3.66 1.05
C CYS A 131 12.04 -4.26 -0.22
N THR A 132 12.38 -5.55 -0.16
CA THR A 132 12.68 -6.35 -1.34
C THR A 132 11.44 -7.14 -1.75
N ILE A 133 11.01 -7.00 -3.01
CA ILE A 133 9.81 -7.66 -3.57
C ILE A 133 10.17 -8.51 -4.79
N SER A 134 9.23 -9.34 -5.28
CA SER A 134 9.36 -10.12 -6.51
C SER A 134 8.32 -9.69 -7.56
N ASN A 135 8.52 -10.11 -8.80
CA ASN A 135 7.52 -9.92 -9.87
C ASN A 135 6.17 -10.57 -9.54
N ASP A 136 6.15 -11.68 -8.79
CA ASP A 136 4.89 -12.31 -8.37
C ASP A 136 4.12 -11.43 -7.38
N ILE A 137 4.83 -10.72 -6.48
CA ILE A 137 4.20 -9.73 -5.60
C ILE A 137 3.62 -8.59 -6.43
N LEU A 138 4.37 -8.07 -7.41
CA LEU A 138 3.89 -7.02 -8.31
C LEU A 138 2.64 -7.44 -9.10
N HIS A 139 2.57 -8.70 -9.54
CA HIS A 139 1.38 -9.25 -10.17
C HIS A 139 0.15 -9.20 -9.26
N TRP A 140 0.28 -9.60 -7.99
CA TRP A 140 -0.81 -9.53 -7.02
C TRP A 140 -1.17 -8.10 -6.63
N ILE A 141 -0.20 -7.19 -6.55
CA ILE A 141 -0.46 -5.75 -6.39
C ILE A 141 -1.27 -5.24 -7.59
N GLY A 142 -0.91 -5.64 -8.81
CA GLY A 142 -1.65 -5.36 -10.03
C GLY A 142 -3.12 -5.78 -9.91
N LYS A 143 -3.38 -7.02 -9.47
CA LYS A 143 -4.75 -7.48 -9.18
C LYS A 143 -5.43 -6.60 -8.15
N ALA A 144 -4.76 -6.28 -7.04
CA ALA A 144 -5.32 -5.45 -5.98
C ALA A 144 -5.73 -4.05 -6.44
N THR A 145 -4.98 -3.43 -7.36
CA THR A 145 -5.36 -2.12 -7.94
C THR A 145 -6.68 -2.15 -8.70
N ARG A 146 -7.11 -3.32 -9.21
CA ARG A 146 -8.38 -3.49 -9.92
C ARG A 146 -9.56 -3.77 -8.98
N HIS A 147 -9.30 -3.85 -7.68
CA HIS A 147 -10.32 -3.99 -6.64
C HIS A 147 -10.38 -2.71 -5.81
N HIS A 148 -9.86 -2.74 -4.58
CA HIS A 148 -10.00 -1.67 -3.61
C HIS A 148 -8.71 -0.89 -3.35
N LEU A 149 -7.56 -1.29 -3.92
CA LEU A 149 -6.29 -0.67 -3.60
C LEU A 149 -6.22 0.74 -4.19
N GLN A 150 -6.15 1.73 -3.30
CA GLN A 150 -6.15 3.15 -3.64
C GLN A 150 -4.82 3.83 -3.33
N PHE A 151 -4.07 3.32 -2.36
CA PHE A 151 -2.77 3.87 -1.95
C PHE A 151 -1.68 2.80 -2.03
N LEU A 152 -0.64 3.07 -2.82
CA LEU A 152 0.52 2.20 -2.98
C LEU A 152 1.81 3.00 -2.84
N ASP A 153 2.66 2.56 -1.91
CA ASP A 153 4.01 3.09 -1.74
C ASP A 153 5.02 1.95 -1.92
N LEU A 154 5.80 2.07 -3.01
CA LEU A 154 6.91 1.19 -3.35
C LEU A 154 8.25 1.94 -3.33
N SER A 155 8.33 3.07 -2.62
CA SER A 155 9.54 3.89 -2.57
C SER A 155 10.76 3.08 -2.10
N ASN A 156 11.89 3.28 -2.77
CA ASN A 156 13.15 2.60 -2.49
C ASN A 156 13.02 1.05 -2.44
N THR A 157 12.14 0.46 -3.25
CA THR A 157 12.02 -1.00 -3.32
C THR A 157 13.04 -1.60 -4.27
N MET A 158 13.53 -2.79 -3.92
CA MET A 158 14.32 -3.64 -4.81
C MET A 158 13.45 -4.77 -5.36
N ILE A 159 13.52 -5.04 -6.66
CA ILE A 159 12.73 -6.10 -7.32
C ILE A 159 13.64 -7.28 -7.68
N LYS A 160 13.28 -8.50 -7.26
CA LYS A 160 14.02 -9.75 -7.53
C LYS A 160 13.33 -10.62 -8.59
N PRO A 161 14.10 -11.36 -9.43
CA PRO A 161 15.56 -11.30 -9.55
C PRO A 161 16.01 -9.95 -10.12
N CYS A 162 17.09 -9.41 -9.58
CA CYS A 162 17.75 -8.21 -10.12
C CYS A 162 18.50 -8.63 -11.39
N VAL A 163 17.77 -8.91 -12.47
CA VAL A 163 18.35 -9.00 -13.81
C VAL A 163 18.78 -7.57 -14.18
N SER A 164 19.83 -7.42 -15.00
CA SER A 164 20.50 -6.15 -15.28
C SER A 164 19.52 -4.98 -15.50
N ILE A 165 19.98 -3.77 -15.16
CA ILE A 165 19.25 -2.49 -15.21
C ILE A 165 18.59 -2.24 -16.60
N ASP A 166 19.04 -2.95 -17.63
CA ASP A 166 18.55 -2.92 -19.01
C ASP A 166 17.39 -3.90 -19.33
N THR A 167 16.92 -4.72 -18.38
CA THR A 167 15.79 -5.63 -18.64
C THR A 167 14.45 -4.96 -18.40
N ALA A 168 13.58 -5.11 -19.40
CA ALA A 168 12.31 -4.41 -19.55
C ALA A 168 11.39 -4.50 -18.32
N ASN A 169 10.94 -3.32 -17.88
CA ASN A 169 9.65 -3.04 -17.27
C ASN A 169 9.17 -4.01 -16.19
N HIS A 170 9.74 -3.95 -14.98
CA HIS A 170 9.24 -4.74 -13.86
C HIS A 170 7.72 -4.59 -13.61
N LEU A 171 7.13 -3.43 -13.96
CA LEU A 171 5.69 -3.20 -13.87
C LEU A 171 4.85 -3.89 -14.95
N ASP A 172 5.42 -4.50 -16.00
CA ASP A 172 4.64 -5.30 -16.97
C ASP A 172 3.90 -6.44 -16.26
N SER A 173 4.51 -7.00 -15.21
CA SER A 173 3.87 -8.00 -14.35
C SER A 173 2.66 -7.47 -13.56
N MET A 174 2.66 -6.18 -13.22
CA MET A 174 1.58 -5.49 -12.51
C MET A 174 0.45 -5.08 -13.45
N PHE A 175 0.80 -4.68 -14.68
CA PHE A 175 -0.12 -4.14 -15.67
C PHE A 175 -0.58 -5.17 -16.69
N ASP A 176 -1.53 -6.00 -16.30
CA ASP A 176 -2.36 -6.75 -17.26
C ASP A 176 -3.24 -5.79 -18.10
N THR A 177 -2.87 -5.60 -19.37
CA THR A 177 -3.58 -4.77 -20.36
C THR A 177 -4.74 -5.50 -21.06
N THR A 178 -4.92 -6.80 -20.78
CA THR A 178 -5.96 -7.63 -21.41
C THR A 178 -7.32 -7.52 -20.73
N THR A 179 -7.36 -6.99 -19.51
CA THR A 179 -8.57 -6.87 -18.70
C THR A 179 -9.31 -5.55 -18.92
N ILE A 180 -10.64 -5.63 -18.96
CA ILE A 180 -11.53 -4.46 -19.06
C ILE A 180 -11.68 -3.71 -17.72
N ILE A 181 -11.28 -4.33 -16.60
CA ILE A 181 -11.41 -3.75 -15.27
C ILE A 181 -10.29 -2.73 -15.05
N LYS A 182 -10.67 -1.46 -14.97
CA LYS A 182 -9.74 -0.36 -14.72
C LYS A 182 -9.22 -0.38 -13.28
N ALA A 183 -7.96 0.01 -13.11
CA ALA A 183 -7.38 0.21 -11.79
C ALA A 183 -8.03 1.41 -11.08
N ASN A 184 -8.21 1.28 -9.76
CA ASN A 184 -8.75 2.28 -8.84
C ASN A 184 -7.66 2.94 -7.99
N LEU A 185 -6.39 2.78 -8.36
CA LEU A 185 -5.27 3.37 -7.64
C LEU A 185 -5.29 4.90 -7.79
N ARG A 186 -5.23 5.61 -6.66
CA ARG A 186 -5.29 7.08 -6.59
C ARG A 186 -3.94 7.70 -6.20
N HIS A 187 -3.15 7.00 -5.40
CA HIS A 187 -1.84 7.45 -4.95
C HIS A 187 -0.77 6.39 -5.22
N LEU A 188 0.33 6.82 -5.85
CA LEU A 188 1.48 5.99 -6.16
C LEU A 188 2.80 6.70 -5.82
N ASP A 189 3.57 6.13 -4.90
CA ASP A 189 4.94 6.57 -4.61
C ASP A 189 5.95 5.54 -5.11
N LEU A 190 6.82 5.97 -6.03
CA LEU A 190 7.94 5.19 -6.57
C LEU A 190 9.29 5.90 -6.34
N SER A 191 9.36 6.81 -5.36
CA SER A 191 10.58 7.58 -5.08
C SER A 191 11.78 6.66 -4.81
N TYR A 192 12.98 7.07 -5.21
CA TYR A 192 14.24 6.34 -5.04
C TYR A 192 14.30 4.97 -5.75
N CYS A 193 13.31 4.62 -6.57
CA CYS A 193 13.35 3.38 -7.33
C CYS A 193 14.26 3.51 -8.54
N THR A 194 15.46 2.95 -8.45
CA THR A 194 16.46 3.00 -9.55
C THR A 194 16.01 2.27 -10.80
N TRP A 195 14.96 1.45 -10.74
CA TRP A 195 14.39 0.70 -11.86
C TRP A 195 13.29 1.46 -12.62
N VAL A 196 12.89 2.65 -12.16
CA VAL A 196 11.85 3.47 -12.81
C VAL A 196 12.46 4.31 -13.92
N ASN A 197 11.95 4.13 -15.15
CA ASN A 197 12.37 4.85 -16.35
C ASN A 197 11.17 5.43 -17.13
N GLY A 198 11.42 6.04 -18.29
CA GLY A 198 10.36 6.62 -19.12
C GLY A 198 9.27 5.63 -19.55
N GLN A 199 9.64 4.39 -19.90
CA GLN A 199 8.66 3.35 -20.26
C GLN A 199 7.77 2.97 -19.08
N THR A 200 8.33 2.92 -17.87
CA THR A 200 7.57 2.70 -16.63
C THR A 200 6.48 3.77 -16.45
N VAL A 201 6.84 5.03 -16.67
CA VAL A 201 5.91 6.18 -16.59
C VAL A 201 4.84 6.11 -17.68
N GLU A 202 5.20 5.72 -18.91
CA GLU A 202 4.23 5.55 -20.00
C GLU A 202 3.24 4.40 -19.72
N ASN A 203 3.69 3.31 -19.11
CA ASN A 203 2.82 2.20 -18.70
C ASN A 203 1.85 2.62 -17.60
N ILE A 204 2.32 3.39 -16.61
CA ILE A 204 1.47 4.01 -15.58
C ILE A 204 0.38 4.87 -16.22
N ALA A 205 0.75 5.73 -17.17
CA ALA A 205 -0.18 6.60 -17.88
C ALA A 205 -1.27 5.82 -18.65
N GLN A 206 -0.98 4.59 -19.07
CA GLN A 206 -1.94 3.73 -19.77
C GLN A 206 -2.84 2.92 -18.82
N CYS A 207 -2.29 2.47 -17.69
CA CYS A 207 -2.91 1.42 -16.87
C CYS A 207 -3.57 1.94 -15.60
N LEU A 208 -3.26 3.17 -15.17
CA LEU A 208 -3.76 3.77 -13.93
C LEU A 208 -4.61 5.02 -14.19
N PRO A 209 -5.78 4.89 -14.85
CA PRO A 209 -6.56 6.03 -15.34
C PRO A 209 -7.14 6.93 -14.24
N ASN A 210 -7.27 6.42 -13.01
CA ASN A 210 -7.83 7.13 -11.85
C ASN A 210 -6.74 7.69 -10.91
N LEU A 211 -5.48 7.71 -11.34
CA LEU A 211 -4.37 8.19 -10.52
C LEU A 211 -4.47 9.70 -10.31
N GLU A 212 -4.40 10.14 -9.06
CA GLU A 212 -4.51 11.54 -8.65
C GLU A 212 -3.17 12.11 -8.17
N HIS A 213 -2.35 11.28 -7.52
CA HIS A 213 -1.08 11.68 -6.94
C HIS A 213 0.01 10.70 -7.33
N ILE A 214 1.09 11.21 -7.91
CA ILE A 214 2.28 10.41 -8.23
C ILE A 214 3.55 11.08 -7.72
N ILE A 215 4.40 10.28 -7.07
CA ILE A 215 5.68 10.72 -6.51
C ILE A 215 6.79 9.88 -7.16
N LEU A 216 7.73 10.56 -7.81
CA LEU A 216 8.80 9.99 -8.63
C LEU A 216 10.17 10.60 -8.26
N GLN A 217 10.35 10.98 -6.99
CA GLN A 217 11.57 11.66 -6.58
C GLN A 217 12.79 10.76 -6.78
N TRP A 218 13.92 11.34 -7.19
CA TRP A 218 15.19 10.61 -7.39
C TRP A 218 15.15 9.46 -8.43
N CYS A 219 14.12 9.42 -9.28
CA CYS A 219 14.04 8.49 -10.42
C CYS A 219 14.77 9.05 -11.66
N ASN A 220 16.10 9.02 -11.63
CA ASN A 220 16.97 9.72 -12.59
C ASN A 220 16.92 9.22 -14.04
N GLN A 221 16.29 8.07 -14.30
CA GLN A 221 16.15 7.53 -15.66
C GLN A 221 14.92 8.11 -16.41
N ILE A 222 14.06 8.85 -15.72
CA ILE A 222 12.89 9.49 -16.32
C ILE A 222 13.34 10.64 -17.21
N LYS A 223 12.64 10.84 -18.34
CA LYS A 223 12.88 11.94 -19.28
C LYS A 223 11.63 12.80 -19.41
N LEU A 224 11.82 14.05 -19.85
CA LEU A 224 10.73 15.01 -20.01
C LEU A 224 9.55 14.45 -20.84
N LYS A 225 9.84 13.79 -21.96
CA LYS A 225 8.82 13.22 -22.86
C LYS A 225 7.83 12.29 -22.13
N SER A 226 8.30 11.49 -21.18
CA SER A 226 7.40 10.58 -20.46
C SER A 226 6.54 11.33 -19.43
N ILE A 227 7.01 12.45 -18.89
CA ILE A 227 6.20 13.36 -18.05
C ILE A 227 5.10 14.00 -18.88
N ASP A 228 5.40 14.50 -20.10
CA ASP A 228 4.40 15.08 -21.00
C ASP A 228 3.29 14.05 -21.32
N ILE A 229 3.67 12.82 -21.66
CA ILE A 229 2.71 11.73 -21.92
C ILE A 229 1.86 11.43 -20.69
N LEU A 230 2.46 11.41 -19.50
CA LEU A 230 1.77 11.13 -18.25
C LEU A 230 0.66 12.16 -17.98
N VAL A 231 0.98 13.45 -18.02
CA VAL A 231 0.03 14.52 -17.70
C VAL A 231 -1.06 14.70 -18.78
N GLN A 232 -0.76 14.36 -20.03
CA GLN A 232 -1.73 14.41 -21.13
C GLN A 232 -2.73 13.24 -21.10
N LYS A 233 -2.32 12.06 -20.61
CA LYS A 233 -3.18 10.87 -20.59
C LYS A 233 -4.01 10.76 -19.31
N LEU A 234 -3.47 11.16 -18.17
CA LEU A 234 -4.14 10.97 -16.88
C LEU A 234 -5.11 12.12 -16.59
N GLY A 235 -6.38 11.90 -16.91
CA GLY A 235 -7.46 12.87 -16.71
C GLY A 235 -7.78 13.22 -15.25
N CYS A 236 -7.31 12.43 -14.28
CA CYS A 236 -7.51 12.66 -12.85
C CYS A 236 -6.26 13.13 -12.10
N LEU A 237 -5.11 13.24 -12.77
CA LEU A 237 -3.84 13.54 -12.12
C LEU A 237 -3.84 14.97 -11.59
N ASP A 238 -3.86 15.10 -10.27
CA ASP A 238 -3.93 16.37 -9.54
C ASP A 238 -2.53 16.85 -9.13
N THR A 239 -1.67 15.95 -8.63
CA THR A 239 -0.33 16.29 -8.14
C THR A 239 0.73 15.37 -8.73
N ILE A 240 1.81 15.96 -9.23
CA ILE A 240 3.04 15.26 -9.60
C ILE A 240 4.25 15.81 -8.83
N ASP A 241 4.97 14.91 -8.16
CA ASP A 241 6.22 15.23 -7.48
C ASP A 241 7.41 14.55 -8.18
N ILE A 242 8.18 15.36 -8.88
CA ILE A 242 9.36 14.99 -9.65
C ILE A 242 10.57 15.78 -9.16
N ARG A 243 10.66 16.02 -7.85
CA ARG A 243 11.87 16.60 -7.28
C ARG A 243 13.05 15.65 -7.45
N HIS A 244 14.23 16.22 -7.65
CA HIS A 244 15.49 15.51 -7.81
C HIS A 244 15.55 14.56 -9.01
N ILE A 245 14.69 14.74 -10.02
CA ILE A 245 14.94 14.23 -11.37
C ILE A 245 15.29 15.44 -12.23
N GLU A 246 16.49 15.47 -12.81
CA GLU A 246 17.02 16.62 -13.56
C GLU A 246 16.38 16.75 -14.97
N THR A 247 15.06 16.66 -15.05
CA THR A 247 14.31 16.63 -16.31
C THR A 247 13.70 17.97 -16.69
N ILE A 248 13.34 18.80 -15.70
CA ILE A 248 12.76 20.13 -15.91
C ILE A 248 13.84 21.19 -15.79
N ALA A 249 14.07 21.92 -16.88
CA ALA A 249 15.16 22.88 -17.02
C ALA A 249 14.82 24.30 -16.55
N ASN A 250 13.56 24.64 -16.27
CA ASN A 250 13.13 25.93 -15.73
C ASN A 250 11.63 25.93 -15.39
N THR A 251 11.18 27.00 -14.74
CA THR A 251 9.76 27.23 -14.39
C THR A 251 8.85 27.35 -15.60
N THR A 252 9.29 27.97 -16.70
CA THR A 252 8.50 28.11 -17.93
C THR A 252 8.11 26.75 -18.50
N GLN A 253 9.05 25.79 -18.51
CA GLN A 253 8.77 24.42 -18.94
C GLN A 253 7.77 23.71 -18.03
N ALA A 254 7.86 23.91 -16.72
CA ALA A 254 6.87 23.38 -15.77
C ALA A 254 5.48 23.99 -16.00
N CYS A 255 5.38 25.29 -16.29
CA CYS A 255 4.10 25.92 -16.65
C CYS A 255 3.50 25.30 -17.92
N VAL A 256 4.31 25.08 -18.96
CA VAL A 256 3.85 24.42 -20.20
C VAL A 256 3.33 23.00 -19.93
N ILE A 257 3.97 22.23 -19.04
CA ILE A 257 3.48 20.91 -18.63
C ILE A 257 2.11 21.04 -17.96
N MET A 258 1.92 22.02 -17.08
CA MET A 258 0.63 22.25 -16.41
C MET A 258 -0.47 22.68 -17.39
N GLU A 259 -0.17 23.59 -18.33
CA GLU A 259 -1.12 24.05 -19.35
C GLU A 259 -1.58 22.92 -20.28
N ASN A 260 -0.69 21.96 -20.56
CA ASN A 260 -0.99 20.79 -21.39
C ASN A 260 -1.68 19.65 -20.61
N ALA A 261 -1.78 19.75 -19.29
CA ALA A 261 -2.39 18.72 -18.46
C ALA A 261 -3.91 18.86 -18.42
N LEU A 262 -4.61 17.73 -18.29
CA LEU A 262 -6.08 17.71 -18.24
C LEU A 262 -6.65 18.21 -16.91
N SER A 263 -5.95 17.98 -15.80
CA SER A 263 -6.45 18.29 -14.44
C SER A 263 -5.35 18.58 -13.40
N LEU A 264 -4.10 18.71 -13.84
CA LEU A 264 -2.96 18.90 -12.94
C LEU A 264 -3.04 20.26 -12.23
N LYS A 265 -3.08 20.19 -10.90
CA LYS A 265 -3.12 21.37 -10.02
C LYS A 265 -1.77 21.70 -9.43
N LYS A 266 -0.91 20.70 -9.24
CA LYS A 266 0.35 20.87 -8.53
C LYS A 266 1.49 20.09 -9.19
N ILE A 267 2.58 20.79 -9.47
CA ILE A 267 3.85 20.20 -9.91
C ILE A 267 4.97 20.61 -8.96
N LEU A 268 5.69 19.62 -8.42
CA LEU A 268 6.90 19.83 -7.62
C LEU A 268 8.09 19.32 -8.42
N PHE A 269 9.12 20.14 -8.60
CA PHE A 269 10.30 19.79 -9.39
C PHE A 269 11.56 20.42 -8.80
N THR A 270 12.75 19.93 -9.19
CA THR A 270 14.02 20.53 -8.78
C THR A 270 14.69 21.18 -9.98
N TYR A 271 15.08 22.44 -9.84
CA TYR A 271 15.90 23.17 -10.82
C TYR A 271 17.02 23.90 -10.09
N LYS A 272 18.26 23.82 -10.60
CA LYS A 272 19.46 24.41 -9.98
C LYS A 272 19.51 24.15 -8.46
N THR A 273 19.35 22.88 -8.07
CA THR A 273 19.33 22.38 -6.68
C THR A 273 18.22 22.92 -5.77
N ILE A 274 17.30 23.74 -6.27
CA ILE A 274 16.17 24.29 -5.52
C ILE A 274 14.90 23.50 -5.87
N SER A 275 14.25 22.94 -4.86
CA SER A 275 12.90 22.38 -5.01
C SER A 275 11.89 23.52 -5.15
N THR A 276 11.13 23.47 -6.23
CA THR A 276 10.14 24.47 -6.62
C THR A 276 8.78 23.79 -6.70
N GLU A 277 7.73 24.56 -6.40
CA GLU A 277 6.34 24.15 -6.51
C GLU A 277 5.58 25.17 -7.36
N ILE A 278 4.76 24.69 -8.29
CA ILE A 278 3.78 25.52 -9.01
C ILE A 278 2.39 24.94 -8.73
N VAL A 279 1.45 25.83 -8.42
CA VAL A 279 0.04 25.53 -8.13
C VAL A 279 -0.83 26.38 -9.05
N SER A 280 -1.89 25.80 -9.63
CA SER A 280 -2.90 26.49 -10.45
C SER A 280 -4.16 26.89 -9.68
#